data_AF-A0A4V2YVZ1-F1
#
_entry.id   AF-A0A4V2YVZ1-F1
#
_cell.length_a   1.000
_cell.length_b   1.000
_cell.length_c   1.000
_cell.angle_alpha   90.00
_cell.angle_beta   90.00
_cell.angle_gamma   90.00
#
_symmetry.space_group_name_H-M   'P 1'
#
loop_
_entity.id
_entity.type
_entity.pdbx_description
1 polymer ?
#
loop_
_entity_poly.entity_id
_entity_poly.type
_entity_poly.pdbx_seq_one_letter_code
_entity_poly.pdbx_strand_id
1 'polypeptide(L)'
;MGCNGGMAEFTTATLQPGQIESNDQGERIGRSAGGRLVQLRRRRADRGFVVTVDAEPRAEVPAEVLTLEWAAANSAFDRLMHEY
;
A
#
# COMPACT_ATOMS: atom_id res chain seq x y z
N MET A 1 9.73 0.55 30.76
CA MET A 1 9.51 -0.50 29.74
C MET A 1 8.01 -0.61 29.50
N GLY A 2 7.47 0.14 28.55
CA GLY A 2 6.04 0.12 28.23
C GLY A 2 5.83 -0.67 26.94
N CYS A 3 5.26 -1.86 27.05
CA CYS A 3 4.79 -2.63 25.89
C CYS A 3 3.55 -1.92 25.33
N ASN A 4 3.72 -1.13 24.26
CA ASN A 4 2.59 -0.66 23.47
C ASN A 4 2.12 -1.80 22.58
N GLY A 5 0.84 -2.15 22.72
CA GLY A 5 0.20 -3.21 21.97
C GLY A 5 0.30 -2.99 20.47
N GLY A 6 1.00 -3.91 19.80
CA GLY A 6 0.66 -4.48 18.50
C GLY A 6 -0.03 -3.58 17.49
N MET A 7 0.56 -2.44 17.14
CA MET A 7 0.37 -1.87 15.82
C MET A 7 1.55 -2.39 15.01
N ALA A 8 1.30 -3.24 14.00
CA ALA A 8 2.29 -3.46 12.96
C ALA A 8 2.39 -2.13 12.19
N GLU A 9 3.02 -1.13 12.82
CA GLU A 9 3.42 0.11 12.20
C GLU A 9 4.47 -0.29 11.18
N PHE A 10 4.00 -0.51 9.95
CA PHE A 10 4.89 -0.69 8.83
C PHE A 10 5.91 0.43 8.89
N THR A 11 7.19 0.08 9.04
CA THR A 11 8.23 1.10 9.18
C THR A 11 8.57 1.59 7.79
N THR A 12 7.74 2.50 7.27
CA THR A 12 7.88 3.07 5.92
C THR A 12 9.21 3.76 5.71
N ALA A 13 9.80 4.28 6.79
CA ALA A 13 11.11 4.92 6.79
C ALA A 13 12.27 3.94 6.49
N THR A 14 12.12 2.65 6.77
CA THR A 14 13.16 1.62 6.54
C THR A 14 12.92 0.78 5.30
N LEU A 15 11.78 0.95 4.62
CA LEU A 15 11.49 0.24 3.37
C LEU A 15 12.49 0.65 2.28
N GLN A 16 13.19 -0.35 1.75
CA GLN A 16 14.06 -0.20 0.59
C GLN A 16 13.24 -0.25 -0.71
N PRO A 17 13.68 0.41 -1.80
CA PRO A 17 13.06 0.27 -3.12
C PRO A 17 12.95 -1.21 -3.54
N GLY A 18 11.78 -1.62 -4.00
CA GLY A 18 11.44 -3.01 -4.34
C GLY A 18 11.02 -3.87 -3.14
N GLN A 19 11.15 -3.38 -1.91
CA GLN A 19 10.73 -4.13 -0.72
C GLN A 19 9.22 -3.97 -0.49
N ILE A 20 8.58 -5.08 -0.13
CA ILE A 20 7.16 -5.15 0.21
C ILE A 20 7.02 -5.81 1.57
N GLU A 21 6.25 -5.19 2.45
CA GLU A 21 5.79 -5.78 3.70
C GLU A 21 4.29 -6.02 3.63
N SER A 22 3.82 -7.02 4.37
CA SER A 22 2.41 -7.38 4.43
C SER A 22 2.08 -7.84 5.85
N ASN A 23 0.92 -7.42 6.36
CA ASN A 23 0.47 -7.81 7.69
C ASN A 23 -0.63 -8.88 7.62
N ASP A 24 -0.93 -9.48 8.77
CA ASP A 24 -1.95 -10.54 8.92
C ASP A 24 -3.38 -10.04 8.64
N GLN A 25 -3.60 -8.72 8.64
CA GLN A 25 -4.89 -8.11 8.29
C GLN A 25 -5.11 -7.99 6.78
N GLY A 26 -4.14 -8.42 5.97
CA GLY A 26 -4.18 -8.25 4.51
C GLY A 26 -3.93 -6.80 4.09
N GLU A 27 -3.20 -6.02 4.87
CA GLU A 27 -2.65 -4.75 4.41
C GLU A 27 -1.23 -4.99 3.90
N ARG A 28 -0.86 -4.29 2.83
CA ARG A 28 0.46 -4.39 2.21
C ARG A 28 1.01 -2.99 2.03
N ILE A 29 2.32 -2.85 2.15
CA ILE A 29 2.98 -1.60 1.83
C ILE A 29 4.33 -1.93 1.23
N GLY A 30 4.70 -1.19 0.21
CA GLY A 30 5.97 -1.37 -0.45
C GLY A 30 6.53 -0.03 -0.86
N ARG A 31 7.82 -0.04 -1.19
CA ARG A 31 8.46 1.09 -1.83
C ARG A 31 8.76 0.70 -3.26
N SER A 32 8.22 1.46 -4.19
CA SER A 32 8.39 1.27 -5.62
C SER A 32 9.85 1.47 -6.05
N ALA A 33 10.19 1.11 -7.29
CA ALA A 33 11.56 1.19 -7.79
C ALA A 33 12.07 2.64 -7.88
N GLY A 34 11.19 3.59 -8.22
CA GLY A 34 11.47 5.04 -8.18
C GLY A 34 11.30 5.66 -6.80
N GLY A 35 11.16 4.85 -5.74
CA GLY A 35 11.26 5.29 -4.35
C GLY A 35 9.97 5.85 -3.74
N ARG A 36 8.83 5.69 -4.42
CA ARG A 36 7.50 6.09 -3.93
C ARG A 36 6.93 5.02 -3.01
N LEU A 37 6.16 5.43 -2.01
CA LEU A 37 5.46 4.47 -1.14
C LEU A 37 4.15 4.05 -1.79
N VAL A 38 3.87 2.76 -1.84
CA VAL A 38 2.60 2.19 -2.31
C VAL A 38 1.99 1.41 -1.16
N GLN A 39 0.74 1.66 -0.82
CA GLN A 39 0.04 1.02 0.30
C GLN A 39 -1.29 0.45 -0.17
N LEU A 40 -1.51 -0.84 0.07
CA LEU A 40 -2.78 -1.52 -0.04
C LEU A 40 -3.36 -1.67 1.36
N ARG A 41 -4.58 -1.20 1.59
CA ARG A 41 -5.30 -1.46 2.84
C ARG A 41 -6.75 -1.86 2.57
N ARG A 42 -7.32 -2.61 3.52
CA ARG A 42 -8.75 -2.92 3.52
C ARG A 42 -9.52 -1.71 4.05
N ARG A 43 -10.60 -1.33 3.37
CA ARG A 43 -11.47 -0.26 3.86
C ARG A 43 -12.24 -0.76 5.09
N ARG A 44 -12.18 -0.02 6.19
CA ARG A 44 -12.92 -0.35 7.42
C ARG A 44 -14.38 0.13 7.38
N ALA A 45 -14.62 1.28 6.74
CA ALA A 45 -15.94 1.90 6.66
C ALA A 45 -16.82 1.33 5.52
N ASP A 46 -16.21 0.78 4.48
CA ASP A 46 -16.89 0.28 3.29
C ASP A 46 -16.37 -1.10 2.90
N ARG A 47 -17.16 -1.84 2.11
CA ARG A 47 -16.65 -3.04 1.46
C ARG A 47 -15.60 -2.67 0.41
N GLY A 48 -14.47 -3.37 0.45
CA GLY A 48 -13.41 -3.29 -0.55
C GLY A 48 -12.05 -2.94 0.02
N PHE A 49 -11.17 -2.57 -0.90
CA PHE A 49 -9.77 -2.29 -0.71
C PHE A 49 -9.43 -0.97 -1.37
N VAL A 50 -8.38 -0.35 -0.86
CA VAL A 50 -7.84 0.88 -1.40
C VAL A 50 -6.34 0.74 -1.53
N VAL A 51 -5.82 1.12 -2.69
CA VAL A 51 -4.39 1.18 -2.97
C VAL A 51 -4.02 2.64 -3.17
N THR A 52 -3.12 3.16 -2.35
CA THR A 52 -2.63 4.54 -2.44
C THR A 52 -1.16 4.53 -2.81
N VAL A 53 -0.74 5.51 -3.61
CA VAL A 53 0.67 5.80 -3.88
C VAL A 53 1.00 7.20 -3.36
N ASP A 54 2.14 7.34 -2.69
CA ASP A 54 2.72 8.62 -2.24
C ASP A 54 3.36 9.36 -3.44
N ALA A 55 2.55 9.56 -4.48
CA ALA A 55 2.91 10.27 -5.69
C ALA A 55 1.97 11.45 -5.91
N GLU A 56 2.48 12.49 -6.57
CA GLU A 56 1.60 13.54 -7.07
C GLU A 56 0.58 12.92 -8.03
N PRO A 57 -0.73 13.19 -7.84
CA PRO A 57 -1.75 12.62 -8.70
C PRO A 57 -1.53 13.13 -10.12
N ARG A 58 -1.26 12.21 -11.05
CA ARG A 58 -1.15 12.52 -12.48
C ARG A 58 -2.49 12.19 -13.13
N ALA A 59 -2.87 12.92 -14.17
CA ALA A 59 -4.14 12.68 -14.88
C ALA A 59 -4.28 11.25 -15.41
N GLU A 60 -3.15 10.55 -15.61
CA GLU A 60 -3.08 9.21 -16.18
C GLU A 60 -3.04 8.10 -15.10
N VAL A 61 -2.65 8.41 -13.87
CA VAL A 61 -2.58 7.43 -12.77
C VAL A 61 -3.12 8.07 -11.48
N PRO A 62 -4.30 7.66 -11.01
CA PRO A 62 -4.86 8.20 -9.79
C PRO A 62 -3.98 7.79 -8.61
N ALA A 63 -3.72 8.73 -7.69
CA ALA A 63 -2.96 8.48 -6.47
C ALA A 63 -3.66 7.48 -5.52
N GLU A 64 -4.95 7.22 -5.75
CA GLU A 64 -5.77 6.25 -5.03
C GLU A 64 -6.59 5.40 -6.00
N VAL A 65 -6.54 4.08 -5.83
CA VAL A 65 -7.33 3.10 -6.58
C VAL A 65 -8.24 2.36 -5.61
N LEU A 66 -9.55 2.46 -5.82
CA LEU A 66 -10.56 1.76 -5.03
C LEU A 66 -11.02 0.50 -5.77
N THR A 67 -10.97 -0.65 -5.11
CA THR A 67 -11.45 -1.91 -5.67
C THR A 67 -12.34 -2.64 -4.67
N LEU A 68 -13.28 -3.46 -5.14
CA LEU A 68 -14.08 -4.32 -4.27
C LEU A 68 -13.43 -5.68 -4.02
N GLU A 69 -12.60 -6.13 -4.97
CA GLU A 69 -11.97 -7.44 -4.95
C GLU A 69 -10.51 -7.37 -4.52
N TRP A 70 -10.12 -8.35 -3.69
CA TRP A 70 -8.74 -8.50 -3.20
C TRP A 70 -7.76 -8.70 -4.35
N ALA A 71 -8.10 -9.55 -5.32
CA ALA A 71 -7.25 -9.81 -6.49
C ALA A 71 -7.00 -8.52 -7.29
N ALA A 72 -8.05 -7.75 -7.56
CA ALA A 72 -7.93 -6.46 -8.25
C ALA A 72 -7.07 -5.46 -7.48
N ALA A 73 -7.20 -5.42 -6.14
CA ALA A 73 -6.35 -4.57 -5.30
C ALA A 73 -4.87 -4.97 -5.40
N ASN A 74 -4.58 -6.27 -5.41
CA ASN A 74 -3.21 -6.77 -5.53
C ASN A 74 -2.61 -6.47 -6.90
N SER A 75 -3.37 -6.65 -7.97
CA SER A 75 -2.91 -6.28 -9.31
C SER A 75 -2.64 -4.77 -9.43
N ALA A 76 -3.49 -3.93 -8.82
CA ALA A 76 -3.26 -2.49 -8.78
C ALA A 76 -2.01 -2.12 -7.96
N PHE A 77 -1.79 -2.77 -6.82
CA PHE A 77 -0.59 -2.58 -6.00
C PHE A 77 0.69 -2.98 -6.75
N ASP A 78 0.70 -4.15 -7.38
CA ASP A 78 1.85 -4.65 -8.14
C ASP A 78 2.18 -3.73 -9.33
N ARG A 79 1.14 -3.30 -10.05
CA ARG A 79 1.28 -2.31 -11.11
C ARG A 79 1.90 -1.01 -10.60
N LEU A 80 1.41 -0.45 -9.50
CA LEU A 80 1.94 0.79 -8.93
C LEU A 80 3.39 0.62 -8.42
N MET A 81 3.73 -0.53 -7.86
CA MET A 81 5.10 -0.86 -7.45
C MET A 81 6.08 -0.90 -8.63
N HIS A 82 5.62 -1.28 -9.83
CA HIS A 82 6.43 -1.33 -11.04
C HIS A 82 6.44 -0.01 -11.83
N GLU A 83 5.33 0.73 -11.86
CA GLU A 83 5.24 1.99 -12.62
C GLU A 83 5.96 3.16 -11.94
N TYR A 84 6.07 3.13 -10.60
CA TYR A 84 6.72 4.18 -9.81
C TYR A 84 8.05 3.75 -9.21
#